data_AF-V4M4H3-F1
#
_entry.id   AF-V4M4H3-F1
#
_cell.length_a   1.000
_cell.length_b   1.000
_cell.length_c   1.000
_cell.angle_alpha   90.00
_cell.angle_beta   90.00
_cell.angle_gamma   90.00
#
_symmetry.space_group_name_H-M   'P 1'
#
loop_
_entity.id
_entity.type
_entity.pdbx_description
1 polymer ?
#
loop_
_entity_poly.entity_id
_entity_poly.type
_entity_poly.pdbx_seq_one_letter_code
_entity_poly.pdbx_strand_id
1 'polypeptide(L)'
;MINDPTPRKLSYENTFSMYNPNNVRGDTKLFNKKMSAFLYNLTLKADKPDVDGLNLLYYAAGEENLGTNKLYRMVQCAKDIADCTGCLERSIRELPKCCDGKQGARVIGTNCNLRYELYPFLRI
;
A
#
# COMPACT_ATOMS: atom_id res chain seq x y z
N MET A 1 21.97 23.86 -6.49
CA MET A 1 20.93 24.08 -5.46
C MET A 1 21.07 22.95 -4.47
N ILE A 2 21.29 23.29 -3.22
CA ILE A 2 21.80 22.39 -2.17
C ILE A 2 20.69 21.39 -1.82
N ASN A 3 20.99 20.10 -1.92
CA ASN A 3 20.17 19.03 -1.35
C ASN A 3 20.11 19.28 0.16
N ASP A 4 18.99 19.79 0.65
CA ASP A 4 18.71 19.81 2.08
C ASP A 4 18.67 18.34 2.55
N PRO A 5 19.60 17.90 3.42
CA PRO A 5 19.63 16.52 3.89
C PRO A 5 18.46 16.21 4.85
N THR A 6 17.63 17.19 5.18
CA THR A 6 16.52 17.02 6.10
C THR A 6 15.37 16.25 5.43
N PRO A 7 14.95 15.09 5.98
CA PRO A 7 13.81 14.36 5.44
C PRO A 7 12.55 15.23 5.40
N ARG A 8 11.83 15.17 4.28
CA ARG A 8 10.57 15.86 4.09
C ARG A 8 9.52 15.34 5.07
N LYS A 9 8.76 16.27 5.66
CA LYS A 9 7.63 15.93 6.55
C LYS A 9 6.49 15.29 5.76
N LEU A 10 5.73 14.43 6.44
CA LEU A 10 4.53 13.83 5.86
C LEU A 10 3.46 14.91 5.63
N SER A 11 2.99 15.04 4.38
CA SER A 11 1.76 15.76 4.02
C SER A 11 0.68 14.79 3.54
N TYR A 12 -0.52 14.91 4.07
CA TYR A 12 -1.68 14.10 3.65
C TYR A 12 -2.62 14.86 2.71
N GLU A 13 -2.26 16.09 2.34
CA GLU A 13 -2.97 16.84 1.33
C GLU A 13 -2.95 16.07 0.00
N ASN A 14 -4.07 16.10 -0.73
CA ASN A 14 -4.24 15.38 -1.99
C ASN A 14 -4.17 13.84 -1.88
N THR A 15 -4.43 13.28 -0.69
CA THR A 15 -4.64 11.83 -0.55
C THR A 15 -6.05 11.49 -1.03
N PHE A 16 -6.16 10.54 -1.96
CA PHE A 16 -7.45 10.07 -2.44
C PHE A 16 -7.48 8.54 -2.54
N SER A 17 -8.69 8.00 -2.47
CA SER A 17 -8.93 6.56 -2.53
C SER A 17 -9.74 6.21 -3.76
N MET A 18 -9.38 5.08 -4.38
CA MET A 18 -10.15 4.47 -5.48
C MET A 18 -10.40 3.02 -5.14
N TYR A 19 -11.51 2.47 -5.62
CA TYR A 19 -11.85 1.07 -5.39
C TYR A 19 -12.43 0.40 -6.61
N ASN A 20 -12.26 -0.92 -6.66
CA ASN A 20 -12.94 -1.78 -7.61
C ASN A 20 -14.46 -1.74 -7.32
N PRO A 21 -15.33 -1.51 -8.32
CA PRO A 21 -16.77 -1.45 -8.09
C PRO A 21 -17.34 -2.76 -7.52
N ASN A 22 -16.70 -3.89 -7.84
CA ASN A 22 -17.14 -5.21 -7.39
C ASN A 22 -16.82 -5.47 -5.91
N ASN A 23 -17.76 -6.12 -5.23
CA ASN A 23 -17.59 -6.57 -3.85
C ASN A 23 -16.99 -7.99 -3.82
N VAL A 24 -16.30 -8.31 -2.73
CA VAL A 24 -15.89 -9.69 -2.45
C VAL A 24 -17.12 -10.55 -2.13
N ARG A 25 -16.99 -11.86 -2.38
CA ARG A 25 -18.02 -12.84 -1.98
C ARG A 25 -17.62 -13.48 -0.65
N GLY A 26 -18.60 -13.83 0.17
CA GLY A 26 -18.38 -14.49 1.46
C GLY A 26 -18.15 -13.52 2.62
N ASP A 27 -17.32 -13.92 3.59
CA ASP A 27 -17.07 -13.16 4.82
C ASP A 27 -16.17 -11.94 4.56
N THR A 28 -16.79 -10.77 4.42
CA THR A 28 -16.13 -9.48 4.19
C THR A 28 -15.23 -9.08 5.36
N LYS A 29 -15.62 -9.37 6.60
CA LYS A 29 -14.83 -9.02 7.80
C LYS A 29 -13.53 -9.82 7.84
N LEU A 30 -13.62 -11.13 7.58
CA LEU A 30 -12.44 -11.99 7.50
C LEU A 30 -11.53 -11.59 6.34
N PHE A 31 -12.11 -11.26 5.18
CA PHE A 31 -11.36 -10.75 4.03
C PHE A 31 -10.59 -9.48 4.39
N ASN A 32 -11.27 -8.45 4.90
CA ASN A 32 -10.65 -7.15 5.22
C ASN A 32 -9.56 -7.31 6.30
N LYS A 33 -9.78 -8.18 7.30
CA LYS A 33 -8.79 -8.47 8.34
C LYS A 33 -7.52 -9.09 7.77
N LYS A 34 -7.65 -10.14 6.96
CA LYS A 34 -6.49 -10.84 6.36
C LYS A 34 -5.77 -9.94 5.34
N MET A 35 -6.51 -9.25 4.47
CA MET A 35 -5.97 -8.30 3.51
C MET A 35 -5.15 -7.20 4.20
N SER A 36 -5.67 -6.61 5.28
CA SER A 36 -4.95 -5.58 6.05
C SER A 36 -3.66 -6.13 6.66
N ALA A 37 -3.71 -7.31 7.29
CA ALA A 37 -2.52 -7.95 7.86
C ALA A 37 -1.43 -8.20 6.81
N PHE A 38 -1.84 -8.61 5.60
CA PHE A 38 -0.92 -8.82 4.48
C PHE A 38 -0.30 -7.54 3.92
N LEU A 39 -0.99 -6.40 4.00
CA LEU A 39 -0.42 -5.10 3.68
C LEU A 39 0.56 -4.64 4.76
N TYR A 40 0.23 -4.79 6.05
CA TYR A 40 1.15 -4.49 7.15
C TYR A 40 2.46 -5.28 7.04
N ASN A 41 2.41 -6.54 6.61
CA ASN A 41 3.62 -7.32 6.37
C ASN A 41 4.50 -6.77 5.23
N LEU A 42 3.93 -6.03 4.27
CA LEU A 42 4.67 -5.39 3.18
C LEU A 42 5.29 -4.05 3.60
N THR A 43 4.71 -3.33 4.56
CA THR A 43 5.25 -2.01 4.97
C THR A 43 6.67 -2.13 5.48
N LEU A 44 6.95 -3.14 6.31
CA LEU A 44 8.29 -3.46 6.82
C LEU A 44 9.28 -3.89 5.73
N LYS A 45 8.79 -4.41 4.60
CA LYS A 45 9.64 -4.83 3.47
C LYS A 45 9.98 -3.66 2.55
N ALA A 46 9.06 -2.72 2.41
CA ALA A 46 9.25 -1.56 1.54
C ALA A 46 10.32 -0.62 2.09
N ASP A 47 10.42 -0.49 3.41
CA ASP A 47 11.40 0.37 4.12
C ASP A 47 12.86 -0.13 4.05
N LYS A 48 13.19 -0.93 3.02
CA LYS A 48 14.54 -1.41 2.75
C LYS A 48 15.05 -0.78 1.46
N PRO A 49 16.29 -0.28 1.45
CA PRO A 49 16.90 0.19 0.22
C PRO A 49 17.03 -0.96 -0.78
N ASP A 50 16.68 -0.65 -2.03
CA ASP A 50 16.93 -1.54 -3.16
C ASP A 50 18.43 -1.80 -3.35
N VAL A 51 18.78 -2.95 -3.95
CA VAL A 51 20.14 -3.49 -4.09
C VAL A 51 21.11 -2.47 -4.69
N ASP A 52 20.62 -1.66 -5.64
CA ASP A 52 21.45 -0.69 -6.37
C ASP A 52 21.35 0.74 -5.80
N GLY A 53 20.52 0.97 -4.79
CA GLY A 53 20.29 2.28 -4.15
C GLY A 53 19.65 3.35 -5.04
N LEU A 54 19.57 3.12 -6.36
CA LEU A 54 19.19 4.10 -7.38
C LEU A 54 17.70 4.46 -7.42
N ASN A 55 16.84 3.58 -6.91
CA ASN A 55 15.40 3.81 -6.95
C ASN A 55 15.01 5.01 -6.08
N LEU A 56 14.13 5.91 -6.55
CA LEU A 56 13.64 7.04 -5.74
C LEU A 56 12.52 6.64 -4.78
N LEU A 57 12.04 5.40 -4.89
CA LEU A 57 10.96 4.84 -4.11
C LEU A 57 11.44 3.63 -3.32
N TYR A 58 10.94 3.53 -2.12
CA TYR A 58 10.86 2.30 -1.34
C TYR A 58 9.63 1.52 -1.80
N TYR A 59 9.78 0.21 -1.95
CA TYR A 59 8.79 -0.62 -2.62
C TYR A 59 8.77 -2.03 -2.06
N ALA A 60 7.57 -2.57 -1.91
CA ALA A 60 7.39 -4.00 -1.76
C ALA A 60 6.09 -4.44 -2.43
N ALA A 61 6.11 -5.64 -2.99
CA ALA A 61 4.94 -6.30 -3.54
C ALA A 61 4.93 -7.78 -3.19
N GLY A 62 3.76 -8.38 -3.37
CA GLY A 62 3.60 -9.81 -3.19
C GLY A 62 2.21 -10.28 -3.56
N GLU A 63 2.09 -11.58 -3.72
CA GLU A 63 0.83 -12.27 -3.87
C GLU A 63 0.65 -13.32 -2.77
N GLU A 64 -0.58 -13.53 -2.33
CA GLU A 64 -0.86 -14.57 -1.33
C GLU A 64 -2.28 -15.10 -1.49
N ASN A 65 -2.47 -16.37 -1.14
CA ASN A 65 -3.78 -17.00 -1.20
C ASN A 65 -4.69 -16.46 -0.09
N LEU A 66 -5.91 -16.10 -0.47
CA LEU A 66 -6.93 -15.55 0.40
C LEU A 66 -8.25 -16.31 0.20
N GLY A 67 -8.32 -17.51 0.78
CA GLY A 67 -9.40 -18.46 0.53
C GLY A 67 -9.28 -19.02 -0.89
N THR A 68 -10.34 -18.90 -1.68
CA THR A 68 -10.36 -19.31 -3.10
C THR A 68 -9.81 -18.24 -4.04
N ASN A 69 -9.57 -17.03 -3.56
CA ASN A 69 -9.00 -15.93 -4.34
C ASN A 69 -7.49 -15.84 -4.10
N LYS A 70 -6.78 -15.22 -5.04
CA LYS A 70 -5.40 -14.77 -4.86
C LYS A 70 -5.38 -13.25 -4.70
N LEU A 71 -4.74 -12.76 -3.65
CA LEU A 71 -4.59 -11.33 -3.39
C LEU A 71 -3.26 -10.84 -3.93
N TYR A 72 -3.30 -9.87 -4.84
CA TYR A 72 -2.15 -9.14 -5.35
C TYR A 72 -2.06 -7.80 -4.64
N ARG A 73 -0.87 -7.40 -4.22
CA ARG A 73 -0.69 -6.19 -3.42
C ARG A 73 0.69 -5.57 -3.57
N MET A 74 0.74 -4.25 -3.41
CA MET A 74 1.98 -3.49 -3.36
C MET A 74 1.84 -2.26 -2.48
N VAL A 75 2.98 -1.80 -1.99
CA VAL A 75 3.13 -0.56 -1.26
C VAL A 75 4.37 0.19 -1.77
N GLN A 76 4.27 1.51 -1.82
CA GLN A 76 5.31 2.42 -2.25
C GLN A 76 5.39 3.61 -1.29
N CYS A 77 6.58 4.12 -1.03
CA CYS A 77 6.77 5.39 -0.38
C CYS A 77 7.98 6.12 -0.97
N ALA A 78 7.93 7.45 -0.97
CA ALA A 78 9.04 8.27 -1.43
C ALA A 78 10.22 8.17 -0.45
N LYS A 79 11.45 8.01 -0.95
CA LYS A 79 12.63 7.85 -0.09
C LYS A 79 13.00 9.12 0.71
N ASP A 80 12.47 10.27 0.29
CA ASP A 80 12.78 11.57 0.88
C ASP A 80 11.95 11.91 2.13
N ILE A 81 11.06 11.01 2.59
CA ILE A 81 10.22 11.25 3.77
C ILE A 81 10.79 10.67 5.06
N ALA A 82 10.49 11.31 6.18
CA ALA A 82 10.98 10.91 7.50
C ALA A 82 10.43 9.56 8.01
N ASP A 83 9.21 9.19 7.61
CA ASP A 83 8.47 8.04 8.17
C ASP A 83 7.65 7.32 7.08
N CYS A 84 8.30 6.41 6.36
CA CYS A 84 7.65 5.59 5.34
C CYS A 84 6.61 4.64 5.95
N THR A 85 6.99 3.92 7.00
CA THR A 85 6.14 2.92 7.63
C THR A 85 4.85 3.55 8.15
N GLY A 86 4.93 4.65 8.90
CA GLY A 86 3.74 5.34 9.43
C GLY A 86 2.84 5.89 8.33
N CYS A 87 3.39 6.34 7.19
CA CYS A 87 2.60 6.75 6.03
C CYS A 87 1.79 5.57 5.47
N LEU A 88 2.45 4.43 5.26
CA LEU A 88 1.82 3.22 4.72
C LEU A 88 0.75 2.67 5.66
N GLU A 89 1.04 2.62 6.96
CA GLU A 89 0.06 2.19 7.97
C GLU A 89 -1.16 3.11 8.01
N ARG A 90 -0.96 4.42 7.92
CA ARG A 90 -2.09 5.37 7.83
C ARG A 90 -2.92 5.10 6.59
N SER A 91 -2.28 4.86 5.45
CA SER A 91 -2.98 4.54 4.21
C SER A 91 -3.80 3.25 4.34
N ILE A 92 -3.27 2.21 5.03
CA ILE A 92 -4.02 0.99 5.33
C ILE A 92 -5.25 1.29 6.21
N ARG A 93 -5.14 2.20 7.19
CA ARG A 93 -6.26 2.62 8.05
C ARG A 93 -7.38 3.39 7.32
N GLU A 94 -7.15 3.86 6.10
CA GLU A 94 -8.19 4.49 5.27
C GLU A 94 -9.05 3.46 4.52
N LEU A 95 -8.56 2.23 4.34
CA LEU A 95 -9.26 1.18 3.58
C LEU A 95 -10.66 0.85 4.13
N PRO A 96 -10.89 0.72 5.46
CA PRO A 96 -12.23 0.44 5.98
C PRO A 96 -13.23 1.56 5.71
N LYS A 97 -12.78 2.80 5.51
CA LYS A 97 -13.67 3.95 5.26
C LYS A 97 -14.11 4.03 3.80
N CYS A 98 -13.19 3.80 2.87
CA CYS A 98 -13.45 3.97 1.44
C CYS A 98 -13.89 2.69 0.73
N CYS A 99 -13.46 1.54 1.24
CA CYS A 99 -13.21 0.38 0.40
C CYS A 99 -13.55 -0.94 1.13
N ASP A 100 -14.42 -0.89 2.14
CA ASP A 100 -14.85 -2.05 2.92
C ASP A 100 -15.49 -3.11 2.01
N GLY A 101 -14.92 -4.33 2.01
CA GLY A 101 -15.45 -5.46 1.25
C GLY A 101 -15.27 -5.34 -0.27
N LYS A 102 -14.43 -4.42 -0.76
CA LYS A 102 -14.12 -4.29 -2.19
C LYS A 102 -13.07 -5.30 -2.63
N GLN A 103 -13.17 -5.76 -3.89
CA GLN A 103 -12.18 -6.69 -4.46
C GLN A 103 -10.81 -6.04 -4.70
N GLY A 104 -10.76 -4.71 -4.69
CA GLY A 104 -9.53 -3.97 -4.91
C GLY A 104 -9.68 -2.54 -4.45
N ALA A 105 -8.56 -1.97 -4.01
CA ALA A 105 -8.51 -0.56 -3.64
C ALA A 105 -7.11 0.02 -3.84
N ARG A 106 -7.08 1.34 -3.93
CA ARG A 106 -5.87 2.16 -3.91
C ARG A 106 -6.06 3.31 -2.93
N VAL A 107 -5.03 3.60 -2.16
CA VAL A 107 -4.90 4.86 -1.42
C VAL A 107 -3.65 5.52 -1.96
N ILE A 108 -3.82 6.67 -2.60
CA ILE A 108 -2.77 7.36 -3.35
C ILE A 108 -2.54 8.71 -2.69
N GLY A 109 -1.31 8.94 -2.26
CA GLY A 109 -0.84 10.24 -1.79
C GLY A 109 0.54 10.55 -2.33
N THR A 110 1.00 11.78 -2.09
CA THR A 110 2.32 12.26 -2.52
C THR A 110 3.49 11.60 -1.77
N ASN A 111 3.25 11.12 -0.55
CA ASN A 111 4.28 10.45 0.26
C ASN A 111 4.31 8.95 0.04
N CYS A 112 3.14 8.33 -0.06
CA CYS A 112 3.02 6.88 -0.15
C CYS A 112 1.74 6.46 -0.88
N ASN A 113 1.78 5.22 -1.36
CA ASN A 113 0.76 4.62 -2.19
C ASN A 113 0.62 3.15 -1.79
N LEU A 114 -0.62 2.67 -1.73
CA LEU A 114 -0.90 1.24 -1.65
C LEU A 114 -1.92 0.85 -2.71
N ARG A 115 -1.81 -0.39 -3.18
CA ARG A 115 -2.81 -1.02 -4.03
C ARG A 115 -2.97 -2.48 -3.69
N TYR A 116 -4.20 -2.95 -3.63
CA TYR A 116 -4.52 -4.38 -3.68
C TYR A 116 -5.61 -4.66 -4.72
N GLU A 117 -5.58 -5.86 -5.30
CA GLU A 117 -6.58 -6.37 -6.24
C GLU A 117 -6.68 -7.89 -6.13
N LEU A 118 -7.80 -8.47 -6.57
CA LEU A 118 -7.96 -9.92 -6.78
C LEU A 118 -7.60 -10.38 -8.20
N TYR A 119 -6.97 -9.51 -8.99
CA TYR A 119 -6.42 -9.83 -10.30
C TYR A 119 -4.96 -9.36 -10.38
N PRO A 120 -4.12 -10.02 -11.20
CA PRO A 120 -2.73 -9.62 -11.36
C PRO A 120 -2.63 -8.24 -12.01
N PHE A 121 -1.87 -7.34 -11.39
CA PHE A 121 -1.59 -5.99 -11.93
C PHE A 121 -0.10 -5.62 -11.91
N LEU A 122 0.74 -6.51 -11.38
CA LEU A 122 2.20 -6.41 -11.37
C LEU A 122 2.76 -7.71 -11.94
N ARG A 123 3.92 -7.60 -12.58
CA ARG A 123 4.78 -8.76 -12.81
C ARG A 123 5.71 -8.81 -11.60
N ILE A 124 5.55 -9.86 -10.80
CA ILE A 124 6.35 -10.13 -9.60
C ILE A 124 7.44 -11.11 -9.98
#